data_AF-A0A6A9QGJ5-F1
#
_entry.id   AF-A0A6A9QGJ5-F1
#
_cell.length_a   1.000
_cell.length_b   1.000
_cell.length_c   1.000
_cell.angle_alpha   90.00
_cell.angle_beta   90.00
_cell.angle_gamma   90.00
#
_symmetry.space_group_name_H-M   'P 1'
#
loop_
_entity.id
_entity.type
_entity.pdbx_description
1 polymer ?
#
loop_
_entity_poly.entity_id
_entity_poly.type
_entity_poly.pdbx_seq_one_letter_code
_entity_poly.pdbx_strand_id
1 'polypeptide(L)'
;MLLGEKDYAGIITSMKNHYEIRGSYLYERHTFTHYKNVGSSNITGYSDTRLIFSDDASIIYYKIKVRSTDNNVVSSNIEVRKFGNKLHFYIYSEMEKPFKPKSKITTDVELIIYDNGLRNLAELIKNRKLYFIENSNYPVEKYMATFQLPIINLDVDLIKSKNYTPGELPKEFIVVKDYIKICNLNSIMIKTSLEPKVGYFFIIKGKEYDYSY
;
A
#
# COMPACT_ATOMS: atom_id res chain seq x y z
N MET A 1 -3.37 9.32 12.43
CA MET A 1 -4.81 9.24 12.13
C MET A 1 -5.40 10.62 12.38
N LEU A 2 -5.90 11.29 11.34
CA LEU A 2 -6.63 12.54 11.53
C LEU A 2 -8.03 12.20 12.08
N LEU A 3 -8.58 13.05 12.94
CA LEU A 3 -9.78 12.78 13.76
C LEU A 3 -11.11 12.51 12.99
N GLY A 4 -11.11 12.42 11.66
CA GLY A 4 -12.29 12.15 10.83
C GLY A 4 -12.19 10.92 9.91
N GLU A 5 -11.08 10.18 9.91
CA GLU A 5 -10.83 9.08 8.97
C GLU A 5 -11.61 7.79 9.30
N LYS A 6 -12.10 7.62 10.51
CA LYS A 6 -12.78 6.38 10.95
C LYS A 6 -14.05 6.05 10.15
N ASP A 7 -14.59 7.02 9.41
CA ASP A 7 -15.82 6.88 8.63
C ASP A 7 -15.57 6.78 7.10
N TYR A 8 -14.31 6.80 6.66
CA TYR A 8 -13.95 6.98 5.24
C TYR A 8 -14.00 5.68 4.45
N ALA A 9 -13.34 4.63 4.94
CA ALA A 9 -13.54 3.26 4.48
C ALA A 9 -13.96 2.41 5.69
N GLY A 10 -14.98 1.56 5.54
CA GLY A 10 -15.33 0.59 6.57
C GLY A 10 -14.29 -0.54 6.61
N ILE A 11 -14.72 -1.75 6.25
CA ILE A 11 -13.80 -2.89 6.05
C ILE A 11 -13.43 -2.97 4.56
N ILE A 12 -12.14 -3.04 4.26
CA ILE A 12 -11.62 -3.31 2.91
C ILE A 12 -11.72 -4.81 2.67
N THR A 13 -12.64 -5.23 1.81
CA THR A 13 -12.91 -6.66 1.56
C THR A 13 -11.98 -7.26 0.53
N SER A 14 -11.34 -6.43 -0.29
CA SER A 14 -10.31 -6.85 -1.23
C SER A 14 -9.37 -5.70 -1.54
N MET A 15 -8.08 -5.95 -1.45
CA MET A 15 -7.02 -5.03 -1.87
C MET A 15 -6.04 -5.73 -2.80
N LYS A 16 -5.73 -5.09 -3.92
CA LYS A 16 -4.79 -5.55 -4.93
C LYS A 16 -3.79 -4.45 -5.20
N ASN A 17 -2.53 -4.74 -4.98
CA ASN A 17 -1.45 -3.79 -5.19
C ASN A 17 -0.46 -4.28 -6.22
N HIS A 18 0.10 -3.32 -6.92
CA HIS A 18 1.23 -3.53 -7.80
C HIS A 18 2.26 -2.45 -7.51
N TYR A 19 3.50 -2.88 -7.28
CA TYR A 19 4.64 -2.00 -7.03
C TYR A 19 5.70 -2.31 -8.07
N GLU A 20 6.23 -1.27 -8.69
CA GLU A 20 7.32 -1.36 -9.64
C GLU A 20 8.36 -0.29 -9.35
N ILE A 21 9.64 -0.68 -9.23
CA ILE A 21 10.75 0.26 -9.03
C ILE A 21 11.56 0.38 -10.33
N ARG A 22 11.81 1.62 -10.78
CA ARG A 22 12.72 1.91 -11.90
C ARG A 22 13.62 3.09 -11.54
N GLY A 23 14.87 2.82 -11.20
CA GLY A 23 15.82 3.85 -10.77
C GLY A 23 15.32 4.57 -9.50
N SER A 24 15.13 5.90 -9.58
CA SER A 24 14.60 6.73 -8.48
C SER A 24 13.07 6.76 -8.40
N TYR A 25 12.35 5.94 -9.18
CA TYR A 25 10.90 6.02 -9.27
C TYR A 25 10.24 4.75 -8.74
N LEU A 26 9.26 4.92 -7.86
CA LEU A 26 8.34 3.90 -7.41
C LEU A 26 6.97 4.15 -8.03
N TYR A 27 6.56 3.21 -8.89
CA TYR A 27 5.24 3.17 -9.52
C TYR A 27 4.34 2.29 -8.68
N GLU A 28 3.20 2.81 -8.27
CA GLU A 28 2.22 2.07 -7.49
C GLU A 28 0.87 2.07 -8.18
N ARG A 29 0.20 0.91 -8.18
CA ARG A 29 -1.21 0.81 -8.55
C ARG A 29 -1.95 0.04 -7.47
N HIS A 30 -2.96 0.66 -6.89
CA HIS A 30 -3.80 0.07 -5.86
C HIS A 30 -5.22 0.00 -6.36
N THR A 31 -5.85 -1.16 -6.23
CA THR A 31 -7.29 -1.31 -6.33
C THR A 31 -7.78 -1.87 -5.02
N PHE A 32 -8.59 -1.10 -4.29
CA PHE A 32 -9.26 -1.59 -3.10
C PHE A 32 -10.77 -1.46 -3.21
N THR A 33 -11.45 -2.44 -2.65
CA THR A 33 -12.91 -2.52 -2.58
C THR A 33 -13.31 -2.58 -1.12
N HIS A 34 -14.29 -1.77 -0.75
CA HIS A 34 -14.80 -1.73 0.62
C HIS A 34 -16.30 -1.51 0.64
N TYR A 35 -16.90 -1.82 1.79
CA TYR A 35 -18.27 -1.45 2.10
C TYR A 35 -18.27 -0.28 3.07
N LYS A 36 -19.19 0.66 2.89
CA LYS A 36 -19.45 1.66 3.92
C LYS A 36 -20.45 1.08 4.92
N ASN A 37 -20.00 0.90 6.16
CA ASN A 37 -20.85 0.53 7.29
C ASN A 37 -21.57 1.79 7.79
N VAL A 38 -22.56 2.25 7.01
CA VAL A 38 -23.53 3.30 7.38
C VAL A 38 -22.91 4.63 7.84
N GLY A 39 -23.03 5.66 7.01
CA GLY A 39 -22.71 7.03 7.43
C GLY A 39 -23.62 8.01 6.70
N SER A 40 -24.03 9.08 7.39
CA SER A 40 -24.81 10.18 6.82
C SER A 40 -24.02 11.00 5.80
N SER A 41 -22.71 10.81 5.70
CA SER A 41 -21.85 11.52 4.75
C SER A 41 -21.87 10.88 3.35
N ASN A 42 -21.81 11.73 2.32
CA ASN A 42 -21.61 11.37 0.92
C ASN A 42 -20.11 11.27 0.53
N ILE A 43 -19.21 11.36 1.52
CA ILE A 43 -17.76 11.29 1.32
C ILE A 43 -17.25 9.89 1.65
N THR A 44 -16.33 9.40 0.85
CA THR A 44 -15.54 8.18 1.10
C THR A 44 -14.07 8.54 1.02
N GLY A 45 -13.20 7.76 1.67
CA GLY A 45 -11.78 8.00 1.56
C GLY A 45 -10.91 6.81 1.94
N TYR A 46 -9.63 6.97 1.66
CA TYR A 46 -8.57 6.02 1.96
C TYR A 46 -7.32 6.82 2.26
N SER A 47 -6.49 6.31 3.15
CA SER A 47 -5.31 7.00 3.63
C SER A 47 -4.22 5.98 3.80
N ASP A 48 -3.01 6.35 3.42
CA ASP A 48 -1.86 5.46 3.49
C ASP A 48 -0.60 6.25 3.81
N THR A 49 0.44 5.53 4.21
CA THR A 49 1.74 6.10 4.54
C THR A 49 2.82 5.30 3.84
N ARG A 50 3.65 6.01 3.09
CA ARG A 50 4.88 5.50 2.47
C ARG A 50 6.06 5.99 3.27
N LEU A 51 6.95 5.09 3.59
CA LEU A 51 8.28 5.46 4.06
C LEU A 51 9.12 5.84 2.85
N ILE A 52 9.95 6.86 3.03
CA ILE A 52 10.82 7.42 2.01
C ILE A 52 12.27 7.26 2.44
N PHE A 53 13.14 7.10 1.45
CA PHE A 53 14.56 6.83 1.59
C PHE A 53 15.44 8.05 1.32
N SER A 54 14.83 9.14 0.84
CA SER A 54 15.48 10.44 0.67
C SER A 54 14.58 11.59 1.10
N ASP A 55 15.19 12.73 1.43
CA ASP A 55 14.47 13.92 1.86
C ASP A 55 13.72 14.65 0.74
N ASP A 56 14.15 14.48 -0.50
CA ASP A 56 13.52 15.05 -1.69
C ASP A 56 12.37 14.18 -2.24
N ALA A 57 12.00 13.12 -1.53
CA ALA A 57 10.96 12.22 -2.00
C ALA A 57 9.59 12.90 -2.08
N SER A 58 8.88 12.66 -3.19
CA SER A 58 7.61 13.34 -3.50
C SER A 58 6.73 12.51 -4.43
N ILE A 59 5.41 12.72 -4.35
CA ILE A 59 4.46 12.21 -5.34
C ILE A 59 4.46 13.19 -6.52
N ILE A 60 4.97 12.75 -7.67
CA ILE A 60 5.08 13.57 -8.88
C ILE A 60 3.94 13.34 -9.87
N TYR A 61 3.20 12.24 -9.70
CA TYR A 61 2.02 11.93 -10.47
C TYR A 61 1.04 11.14 -9.61
N TYR A 62 -0.24 11.43 -9.79
CA TYR A 62 -1.31 10.60 -9.26
C TYR A 62 -2.50 10.57 -10.22
N LYS A 63 -3.25 9.47 -10.17
CA LYS A 63 -4.55 9.34 -10.81
C LYS A 63 -5.45 8.51 -9.93
N ILE A 64 -6.66 9.02 -9.70
CA ILE A 64 -7.65 8.36 -8.85
C ILE A 64 -8.90 8.11 -9.68
N LYS A 65 -9.45 6.90 -9.56
CA LYS A 65 -10.74 6.55 -10.13
C LYS A 65 -11.57 5.84 -9.08
N VAL A 66 -12.65 6.48 -8.64
CA VAL A 66 -13.60 5.89 -7.72
C VAL A 66 -14.86 5.45 -8.46
N ARG A 67 -15.43 4.32 -8.05
CA ARG A 67 -16.64 3.72 -8.61
C ARG A 67 -17.52 3.24 -7.46
N SER A 68 -18.80 3.61 -7.49
CA SER A 68 -19.82 3.06 -6.60
C SER A 68 -20.84 2.27 -7.43
N THR A 69 -21.43 1.23 -6.84
CA THR A 69 -22.47 0.43 -7.49
C THR A 69 -23.81 1.14 -7.63
N ASP A 70 -24.08 2.13 -6.77
CA ASP A 70 -25.40 2.75 -6.59
C ASP A 70 -25.35 4.28 -6.48
N ASN A 71 -24.21 4.87 -6.84
CA ASN A 71 -23.96 6.30 -6.68
C ASN A 71 -22.95 6.80 -7.73
N ASN A 72 -22.99 8.09 -8.05
CA ASN A 72 -22.05 8.72 -8.96
C ASN A 72 -21.02 9.54 -8.17
N VAL A 73 -19.79 9.59 -8.70
CA VAL A 73 -18.69 10.39 -8.14
C VAL A 73 -18.78 11.81 -8.68
N VAL A 74 -18.80 12.78 -7.77
CA VAL A 74 -18.74 14.22 -8.09
C VAL A 74 -17.29 14.66 -8.22
N SER A 75 -16.45 14.29 -7.26
CA SER A 75 -15.04 14.69 -7.22
C SER A 75 -14.16 13.62 -6.57
N SER A 76 -12.86 13.66 -6.85
CA SER A 76 -11.85 12.81 -6.20
C SER A 76 -10.55 13.59 -6.08
N ASN A 77 -10.02 13.65 -4.87
CA ASN A 77 -8.88 14.48 -4.51
C ASN A 77 -7.83 13.65 -3.75
N ILE A 78 -6.60 14.16 -3.76
CA ILE A 78 -5.50 13.67 -2.92
C ILE A 78 -4.91 14.82 -2.13
N GLU A 79 -4.68 14.61 -0.84
CA GLU A 79 -3.82 15.44 -0.01
C GLU A 79 -2.54 14.67 0.30
N VAL A 80 -1.39 15.32 0.19
CA VAL A 80 -0.08 14.72 0.49
C VAL A 80 0.61 15.54 1.57
N ARG A 81 1.14 14.88 2.59
CA ARG A 81 1.87 15.51 3.70
C ARG A 81 3.14 14.72 4.00
N LYS A 82 4.26 15.42 4.19
CA LYS A 82 5.52 14.81 4.62
C LYS A 82 5.69 14.95 6.13
N PHE A 83 6.02 13.85 6.81
CA PHE A 83 6.30 13.83 8.26
C PHE A 83 7.59 13.04 8.51
N GLY A 84 8.70 13.75 8.73
CA GLY A 84 10.03 13.12 8.83
C GLY A 84 10.35 12.34 7.55
N ASN A 85 10.70 11.06 7.70
CA ASN A 85 11.00 10.14 6.59
C ASN A 85 9.75 9.43 6.04
N LYS A 86 8.58 10.08 6.06
CA LYS A 86 7.32 9.50 5.60
C LYS A 86 6.56 10.46 4.70
N LEU A 87 6.00 9.92 3.62
CA LEU A 87 4.95 10.53 2.81
C LEU A 87 3.60 9.94 3.19
N HIS A 88 2.74 10.75 3.78
CA HIS A 88 1.36 10.42 4.06
C HIS A 88 0.50 10.97 2.94
N PHE A 89 -0.43 10.17 2.44
CA PHE A 89 -1.41 10.66 1.47
C PHE A 89 -2.82 10.23 1.83
N TYR A 90 -3.77 11.12 1.55
CA TYR A 90 -5.18 10.97 1.85
C TYR A 90 -5.96 11.14 0.55
N ILE A 91 -6.67 10.11 0.16
CA ILE A 91 -7.52 10.09 -1.01
C ILE A 91 -8.95 10.18 -0.51
N TYR A 92 -9.71 11.13 -1.03
CA TYR A 92 -11.11 11.26 -0.69
C TYR A 92 -11.93 11.62 -1.92
N SER A 93 -13.16 11.13 -1.93
CA SER A 93 -14.09 11.30 -3.03
C SER A 93 -15.46 11.65 -2.51
N GLU A 94 -16.09 12.61 -3.17
CA GLU A 94 -17.45 13.03 -2.91
C GLU A 94 -18.40 12.36 -3.89
N MET A 95 -19.53 11.88 -3.38
CA MET A 95 -20.59 11.27 -4.16
C MET A 95 -21.82 12.18 -4.22
N GLU A 96 -22.67 11.98 -5.24
CA GLU A 96 -23.90 12.79 -5.41
C GLU A 96 -24.89 12.62 -4.24
N LYS A 97 -24.93 11.44 -3.63
CA LYS A 97 -25.89 11.09 -2.57
C LYS A 97 -25.18 10.48 -1.35
N PRO A 98 -25.79 10.53 -0.16
CA PRO A 98 -25.35 9.71 0.98
C PRO A 98 -25.36 8.22 0.62
N PHE A 99 -24.46 7.43 1.23
CA PHE A 99 -24.36 6.00 0.96
C PHE A 99 -25.51 5.22 1.58
N LYS A 100 -25.95 4.17 0.89
CA LYS A 100 -26.82 3.16 1.48
C LYS A 100 -25.97 2.18 2.32
N PRO A 101 -26.56 1.51 3.32
CA PRO A 101 -25.88 0.42 4.02
C PRO A 101 -25.34 -0.61 3.01
N LYS A 102 -24.07 -0.99 3.15
CA LYS A 102 -23.38 -1.95 2.27
C LYS A 102 -23.23 -1.50 0.81
N SER A 103 -23.33 -0.20 0.49
CA SER A 103 -22.89 0.31 -0.81
C SER A 103 -21.44 -0.10 -1.06
N LYS A 104 -21.19 -0.73 -2.22
CA LYS A 104 -19.87 -1.21 -2.59
C LYS A 104 -19.11 -0.12 -3.34
N ILE A 105 -17.95 0.23 -2.82
CA ILE A 105 -17.08 1.26 -3.38
C ILE A 105 -15.79 0.59 -3.82
N THR A 106 -15.33 0.94 -5.02
CA THR A 106 -14.04 0.50 -5.55
C THR A 106 -13.24 1.71 -5.95
N THR A 107 -12.02 1.81 -5.44
CA THR A 107 -11.09 2.90 -5.71
C THR A 107 -9.84 2.34 -6.34
N ASP A 108 -9.52 2.84 -7.53
CA ASP A 108 -8.24 2.63 -8.19
C ASP A 108 -7.37 3.86 -7.99
N VAL A 109 -6.12 3.65 -7.60
CA VAL A 109 -5.12 4.68 -7.36
C VAL A 109 -3.88 4.31 -8.14
N GLU A 110 -3.39 5.22 -8.96
CA GLU A 110 -2.08 5.12 -9.60
C GLU A 110 -1.20 6.25 -9.06
N LEU A 111 0.00 5.93 -8.61
CA LEU A 111 0.98 6.89 -8.07
C LEU A 111 2.33 6.70 -8.77
N ILE A 112 3.04 7.81 -8.98
CA ILE A 112 4.48 7.80 -9.23
C ILE A 112 5.13 8.62 -8.13
N ILE A 113 5.94 7.95 -7.33
CA ILE A 113 6.74 8.54 -6.27
C ILE A 113 8.16 8.64 -6.80
N TYR A 114 8.71 9.85 -6.81
CA TYR A 114 10.15 10.06 -6.98
C TYR A 114 10.80 10.01 -5.61
N ASP A 115 11.82 9.17 -5.45
CA ASP A 115 12.63 9.01 -4.25
C ASP A 115 14.06 8.64 -4.68
N ASN A 116 15.00 9.56 -4.48
CA ASN A 116 16.37 9.38 -4.94
C ASN A 116 17.10 8.26 -4.19
N GLY A 117 16.64 7.90 -2.98
CA GLY A 117 17.18 6.80 -2.19
C GLY A 117 16.97 5.43 -2.86
N LEU A 118 15.97 5.29 -3.74
CA LEU A 118 15.71 4.05 -4.48
C LEU A 118 16.81 3.69 -5.50
N ARG A 119 17.71 4.61 -5.86
CA ARG A 119 18.86 4.30 -6.73
C ARG A 119 19.76 3.22 -6.12
N ASN A 120 19.83 3.14 -4.80
CA ASN A 120 20.64 2.16 -4.07
C ASN A 120 19.81 0.93 -3.67
N LEU A 121 18.89 0.49 -4.54
CA LEU A 121 17.92 -0.58 -4.23
C LEU A 121 18.58 -1.86 -3.68
N ALA A 122 19.70 -2.30 -4.27
CA ALA A 122 20.42 -3.49 -3.83
C ALA A 122 20.93 -3.35 -2.39
N GLU A 123 21.47 -2.18 -2.03
CA GLU A 123 21.92 -1.88 -0.67
C GLU A 123 20.75 -1.79 0.31
N LEU A 124 19.64 -1.17 -0.10
CA LEU A 124 18.41 -1.11 0.70
C LEU A 124 17.88 -2.52 1.01
N ILE A 125 17.87 -3.40 0.02
CA ILE A 125 17.43 -4.79 0.18
C ILE A 125 18.41 -5.59 1.06
N LYS A 126 19.72 -5.48 0.83
CA LYS A 126 20.76 -6.16 1.63
C LYS A 126 20.70 -5.78 3.10
N ASN A 127 20.52 -4.48 3.37
CA ASN A 127 20.42 -3.95 4.73
C ASN A 127 19.01 -4.09 5.34
N ARG A 128 18.08 -4.77 4.65
CA ARG A 128 16.67 -4.94 5.08
C ARG A 128 15.95 -3.61 5.34
N LYS A 129 16.40 -2.56 4.66
CA LYS A 129 15.82 -1.21 4.69
C LYS A 129 14.70 -1.06 3.67
N LEU A 130 14.64 -1.89 2.63
CA LEU A 130 13.49 -1.90 1.72
C LEU A 130 12.35 -2.74 2.32
N TYR A 131 11.24 -2.08 2.61
CA TYR A 131 10.00 -2.71 3.00
C TYR A 131 8.86 -2.05 2.24
N PHE A 132 7.88 -2.85 1.85
CA PHE A 132 6.62 -2.34 1.35
C PHE A 132 5.63 -2.45 2.51
N ILE A 133 5.22 -1.31 3.03
CA ILE A 133 4.21 -1.28 4.07
C ILE A 133 2.87 -1.16 3.39
N GLU A 134 2.03 -2.17 3.57
CA GLU A 134 0.62 -1.99 3.38
C GLU A 134 0.05 -1.40 4.66
N ASN A 135 -0.04 -0.07 4.69
CA ASN A 135 -0.50 0.67 5.85
C ASN A 135 -1.92 1.18 5.64
N SER A 136 -2.82 0.28 5.27
CA SER A 136 -4.23 0.58 5.35
C SER A 136 -4.57 0.89 6.81
N ASN A 137 -5.00 2.14 7.05
CA ASN A 137 -5.62 2.55 8.32
C ASN A 137 -6.97 1.82 8.59
N TYR A 138 -7.38 0.94 7.66
CA TYR A 138 -8.62 0.19 7.68
C TYR A 138 -8.35 -1.32 7.67
N PRO A 139 -9.18 -2.14 8.35
CA PRO A 139 -9.04 -3.58 8.30
C PRO A 139 -9.16 -4.12 6.86
N VAL A 140 -8.25 -5.01 6.46
CA VAL A 140 -8.23 -5.66 5.14
C VAL A 140 -8.49 -7.16 5.27
N GLU A 141 -9.50 -7.70 4.57
CA GLU A 141 -9.82 -9.14 4.61
C GLU A 141 -8.98 -9.97 3.62
N LYS A 142 -8.81 -9.46 2.39
CA LYS A 142 -8.09 -10.14 1.31
C LYS A 142 -7.06 -9.21 0.72
N TYR A 143 -5.81 -9.66 0.70
CA TYR A 143 -4.70 -8.89 0.18
C TYR A 143 -3.92 -9.67 -0.88
N MET A 144 -3.59 -8.98 -1.96
CA MET A 144 -2.71 -9.48 -3.00
C MET A 144 -1.77 -8.36 -3.42
N ALA A 145 -0.48 -8.66 -3.52
CA ALA A 145 0.50 -7.72 -4.06
C ALA A 145 1.42 -8.38 -5.06
N THR A 146 1.76 -7.63 -6.10
CA THR A 146 2.80 -8.00 -7.06
C THR A 146 3.91 -6.95 -7.01
N PHE A 147 5.14 -7.41 -6.83
CA PHE A 147 6.35 -6.58 -6.84
C PHE A 147 7.13 -6.86 -8.11
N GLN A 148 7.53 -5.81 -8.82
CA GLN A 148 8.41 -5.86 -9.98
C GLN A 148 9.65 -5.03 -9.70
N LEU A 149 10.78 -5.69 -9.51
CA LEU A 149 12.02 -5.07 -9.02
C LEU A 149 13.16 -5.36 -9.99
N PRO A 150 14.06 -4.41 -10.31
CA PRO A 150 15.12 -4.60 -11.30
C PRO A 150 16.26 -5.55 -10.85
N ILE A 151 16.06 -6.34 -9.80
CA ILE A 151 17.07 -7.20 -9.17
C ILE A 151 16.64 -8.67 -9.27
N ILE A 152 17.59 -9.52 -9.66
CA ILE A 152 17.44 -10.97 -9.77
C ILE A 152 17.65 -11.61 -8.37
N ASN A 153 16.95 -12.72 -8.08
CA ASN A 153 17.09 -13.54 -6.86
C ASN A 153 16.76 -12.83 -5.53
N LEU A 154 15.46 -12.72 -5.24
CA LEU A 154 14.93 -12.11 -4.03
C LEU A 154 14.15 -13.14 -3.21
N ASP A 155 14.40 -13.16 -1.90
CA ASP A 155 13.55 -13.82 -0.93
C ASP A 155 12.58 -12.79 -0.35
N VAL A 156 11.32 -13.16 -0.16
CA VAL A 156 10.35 -12.27 0.50
C VAL A 156 9.94 -12.91 1.80
N ASP A 157 9.95 -12.13 2.87
CA ASP A 157 9.37 -12.53 4.14
C ASP A 157 8.13 -11.67 4.36
N LEU A 158 6.97 -12.33 4.48
CA LEU A 158 5.78 -11.66 4.99
C LEU A 158 5.95 -11.51 6.50
N ILE A 159 5.71 -10.31 7.02
CA ILE A 159 5.85 -10.04 8.43
C ILE A 159 4.52 -9.54 9.01
N LYS A 160 4.01 -10.27 10.00
CA LYS A 160 2.86 -9.84 10.80
C LYS A 160 3.35 -9.18 12.09
N SER A 161 2.88 -7.96 12.34
CA SER A 161 3.07 -7.29 13.64
C SER A 161 1.93 -7.63 14.59
N LYS A 162 2.22 -7.78 15.89
CA LYS A 162 1.20 -7.88 16.94
C LYS A 162 0.63 -6.52 17.37
N ASN A 163 1.41 -5.45 17.25
CA ASN A 163 1.06 -4.06 17.58
C ASN A 163 1.86 -3.11 16.66
N TYR A 164 1.19 -2.22 15.92
CA TYR A 164 1.87 -1.30 15.01
C TYR A 164 1.22 0.08 14.99
N THR A 165 2.08 1.11 14.95
CA THR A 165 1.72 2.49 14.64
C THR A 165 2.01 2.76 13.16
N PRO A 166 1.03 3.22 12.36
CA PRO A 166 1.25 3.70 10.99
C PRO A 166 2.57 4.47 10.79
N GLY A 167 3.43 3.94 9.93
CA GLY A 167 4.77 4.41 9.59
C GLY A 167 5.94 3.93 10.49
N GLU A 168 5.75 3.15 11.55
CA GLU A 168 6.87 2.74 12.45
C GLU A 168 7.26 1.26 12.32
N LEU A 169 8.49 0.93 11.95
CA LEU A 169 8.91 -0.48 11.93
C LEU A 169 8.67 -1.14 13.31
N PRO A 170 7.94 -2.27 13.37
CA PRO A 170 7.67 -2.95 14.64
C PRO A 170 8.99 -3.49 15.22
N LYS A 171 9.20 -3.31 16.53
CA LYS A 171 10.39 -3.79 17.25
C LYS A 171 10.49 -5.32 17.26
N GLU A 172 9.35 -5.99 17.24
CA GLU A 172 9.22 -7.44 17.19
C GLU A 172 8.35 -7.83 16.01
N PHE A 173 8.77 -8.86 15.28
CA PHE A 173 8.06 -9.31 14.09
C PHE A 173 7.92 -10.83 14.04
N ILE A 174 6.77 -11.29 13.54
CA ILE A 174 6.56 -12.70 13.20
C ILE A 174 6.73 -12.83 11.69
N VAL A 175 7.73 -13.60 11.27
CA VAL A 175 7.86 -14.02 9.87
C VAL A 175 6.79 -15.07 9.59
N VAL A 176 5.88 -14.75 8.69
CA VAL A 176 4.87 -15.67 8.18
C VAL A 176 5.32 -16.14 6.80
N LYS A 177 5.44 -17.44 6.61
CA LYS A 177 5.76 -18.03 5.32
C LYS A 177 4.47 -18.29 4.55
N ASP A 178 3.79 -17.24 4.12
CA ASP A 178 2.62 -17.36 3.23
C ASP A 178 3.08 -17.63 1.79
N TYR A 179 2.14 -18.03 0.93
CA TYR A 179 2.40 -18.41 -0.46
C TYR A 179 3.03 -17.26 -1.26
N ILE A 180 4.34 -17.39 -1.51
CA ILE A 180 5.11 -16.52 -2.40
C ILE A 180 5.35 -17.28 -3.69
N LYS A 181 4.83 -16.76 -4.79
CA LYS A 181 5.11 -17.30 -6.13
C LYS A 181 6.01 -16.32 -6.87
N ILE A 182 7.19 -16.79 -7.25
CA ILE A 182 8.03 -16.09 -8.22
C ILE A 182 7.36 -16.30 -9.58
N CYS A 183 6.89 -15.20 -10.20
CA CYS A 183 6.13 -15.28 -11.45
C CYS A 183 7.02 -15.19 -12.67
N ASN A 184 8.15 -14.48 -12.59
CA ASN A 184 9.21 -14.34 -13.60
C ASN A 184 10.53 -13.96 -12.91
N LEU A 185 11.67 -14.00 -13.63
CA LEU A 185 12.89 -13.27 -13.22
C LEU A 185 12.43 -11.84 -12.89
N ASN A 186 12.64 -11.38 -11.65
CA ASN A 186 12.36 -10.00 -11.20
C ASN A 186 10.90 -9.67 -10.81
N SER A 187 9.97 -10.64 -10.81
CA SER A 187 8.59 -10.42 -10.34
C SER A 187 8.15 -11.43 -9.28
N ILE A 188 7.61 -10.90 -8.18
CA ILE A 188 7.17 -11.66 -7.01
C ILE A 188 5.71 -11.36 -6.73
N MET A 189 4.89 -12.40 -6.60
CA MET A 189 3.49 -12.28 -6.20
C MET A 189 3.29 -12.85 -4.81
N ILE A 190 2.65 -12.06 -3.96
CA ILE A 190 2.22 -12.45 -2.62
C ILE A 190 0.69 -12.48 -2.61
N LYS A 191 0.13 -13.62 -2.21
CA LYS A 191 -1.31 -13.78 -2.01
C LYS A 191 -1.56 -14.33 -0.62
N THR A 192 -2.30 -13.59 0.19
CA THR A 192 -2.58 -13.98 1.57
C THR A 192 -4.02 -13.65 1.98
N SER A 193 -4.59 -14.54 2.78
CA SER A 193 -5.83 -14.28 3.52
C SER A 193 -5.42 -13.78 4.90
N LEU A 194 -5.78 -12.55 5.23
CA LEU A 194 -5.34 -11.92 6.47
C LEU A 194 -6.51 -11.89 7.46
N GLU A 195 -6.26 -12.19 8.73
CA GLU A 195 -7.20 -11.83 9.79
C GLU A 195 -7.37 -10.30 9.76
N PRO A 196 -8.58 -9.73 9.62
CA PRO A 196 -8.75 -8.31 9.37
C PRO A 196 -8.13 -7.45 10.48
N LYS A 197 -6.98 -6.84 10.21
CA LYS A 197 -6.25 -5.95 11.11
C LYS A 197 -5.73 -4.76 10.32
N VAL A 198 -5.41 -3.69 11.04
CA VAL A 198 -4.75 -2.50 10.51
C VAL A 198 -3.24 -2.77 10.42
N GLY A 199 -2.63 -2.47 9.26
CA GLY A 199 -1.18 -2.51 9.03
C GLY A 199 -0.56 -3.90 8.86
N TYR A 200 -0.06 -4.19 7.64
CA TYR A 200 0.77 -5.35 7.33
C TYR A 200 2.10 -4.93 6.67
N PHE A 201 3.15 -5.71 6.89
CA PHE A 201 4.49 -5.45 6.33
C PHE A 201 4.91 -6.56 5.40
N PHE A 202 5.44 -6.17 4.26
CA PHE A 202 6.15 -7.06 3.35
C PHE A 202 7.61 -6.63 3.37
N ILE A 203 8.49 -7.48 3.91
CA ILE A 203 9.93 -7.24 3.87
C ILE A 203 10.50 -8.05 2.71
N ILE A 204 11.16 -7.36 1.79
CA ILE A 204 11.89 -8.00 0.71
C ILE A 204 13.35 -8.11 1.15
N LYS A 205 13.86 -9.35 1.18
CA LYS A 205 15.24 -9.66 1.53
C LYS A 205 15.99 -10.11 0.28
N GLY A 206 17.18 -9.57 0.10
CA GLY A 206 18.09 -10.06 -0.94
C GLY A 206 18.83 -11.26 -0.40
N LYS A 207 18.98 -12.29 -1.21
CA LYS A 207 20.02 -13.29 -0.99
C LYS A 207 21.12 -13.03 -2.00
N GLU A 208 22.35 -12.87 -1.51
CA GLU A 208 23.53 -13.06 -2.35
C GLU A 208 23.62 -14.55 -2.65
N TYR A 209 23.30 -14.94 -3.88
CA TYR A 209 23.79 -16.20 -4.41
C TYR A 209 25.03 -15.86 -5.23
N ASP A 210 26.18 -16.33 -4.77
CA ASP A 210 27.39 -16.36 -5.59
C ASP A 210 27.08 -17.26 -6.80
N TYR A 211 26.95 -16.65 -7.98
CA TYR A 211 27.17 -17.39 -9.21
C TYR A 211 28.68 -17.54 -9.38
N SER A 212 29.29 -18.42 -8.58
CA SER A 212 30.55 -19.02 -8.96
C SER A 212 30.24 -20.04 -10.07
N TYR A 213 30.24 -19.55 -11.32
CA TYR A 213 30.39 -20.39 -12.52
C TYR A 213 31.86 -20.38 -12.95
#